data_AF-A0A7V4SU80-F1
#
_entry.id   AF-A0A7V4SU80-F1
#
_cell.length_a   1.000
_cell.length_b   1.000
_cell.length_c   1.000
_cell.angle_alpha   90.00
_cell.angle_beta   90.00
_cell.angle_gamma   90.00
#
_symmetry.space_group_name_H-M   'P 1'
#
loop_
_entity.id
_entity.type
_entity.pdbx_description
1 polymer ?
#
loop_
_entity_poly.entity_id
_entity_poly.type
_entity_poly.pdbx_seq_one_letter_code
_entity_poly.pdbx_strand_id
1 'polypeptide(L)' 'MPLAPDFLSDTAAIVLGKTLDATAARQKSIANNIANVETPGYKRSYVSFEEELRSALNRKDK' A
#
# COMPACT_ATOMS: atom_id res chain seq x y z
N MET A 1 1.16 -26.09 -28.70
CA MET A 1 0.84 -24.70 -28.28
C MET A 1 1.78 -24.36 -27.14
N PRO A 2 2.78 -23.48 -27.29
CA PRO A 2 3.62 -23.12 -26.17
C PRO A 2 2.81 -22.19 -25.27
N LEU A 3 2.62 -22.61 -24.02
CA LEU A 3 2.04 -21.79 -22.96
C LEU A 3 2.98 -20.61 -22.74
N ALA A 4 2.45 -19.38 -22.74
CA ALA A 4 3.23 -18.19 -22.42
C ALA A 4 3.91 -18.37 -21.05
N PRO A 5 5.15 -17.91 -20.86
CA PRO A 5 5.85 -18.05 -19.58
C PRO A 5 5.03 -17.41 -18.46
N ASP A 6 4.95 -18.06 -17.29
CA ASP A 6 4.14 -17.73 -16.09
C ASP A 6 4.40 -16.34 -15.45
N PHE A 7 5.02 -15.40 -16.18
CA PHE A 7 5.35 -14.03 -15.80
C PHE A 7 4.20 -13.23 -15.17
N LEU A 8 2.96 -13.51 -15.59
CA LEU A 8 1.76 -12.86 -15.07
C LEU A 8 1.44 -13.31 -13.64
N SER A 9 1.71 -14.57 -13.29
CA SER A 9 1.42 -15.12 -11.96
C SER A 9 2.36 -14.53 -10.91
N ASP A 10 3.66 -14.44 -11.21
CA ASP A 10 4.64 -13.88 -10.28
C ASP A 10 4.41 -12.39 -10.02
N THR A 11 4.10 -11.63 -11.07
CA THR A 11 3.81 -10.19 -10.94
C THR A 11 2.50 -9.98 -10.16
N ALA A 12 1.47 -10.78 -10.44
CA ALA A 12 0.19 -10.71 -9.72
C ALA A 12 0.37 -11.04 -8.22
N ALA A 13 1.15 -12.07 -7.88
CA ALA A 13 1.45 -12.43 -6.49
C ALA A 13 2.20 -11.31 -5.76
N ILE A 14 3.19 -10.69 -6.41
CA ILE A 14 3.95 -9.56 -5.85
C ILE A 14 3.04 -8.35 -5.60
N VAL A 15 2.22 -7.97 -6.59
CA VAL A 15 1.29 -6.85 -6.46
C VAL A 15 0.27 -7.13 -5.36
N LEU A 16 -0.29 -8.34 -5.31
CA LEU A 16 -1.25 -8.73 -4.29
C LEU A 16 -0.64 -8.64 -2.88
N GLY A 17 0.57 -9.17 -2.68
CA GLY A 17 1.29 -9.04 -1.41
C GLY A 17 1.50 -7.57 -1.00
N LYS A 18 1.97 -6.73 -1.93
CA LYS A 18 2.13 -5.28 -1.71
C LYS A 18 0.82 -4.59 -1.32
N THR A 19 -0.29 -4.96 -1.96
CA THR A 19 -1.61 -4.37 -1.64
C THR A 19 -2.14 -4.80 -0.28
N LEU A 20 -1.85 -6.04 0.15
CA LEU A 20 -2.20 -6.53 1.48
C LEU A 20 -1.41 -5.78 2.57
N ASP A 21 -0.10 -5.64 2.39
CA ASP A 21 0.76 -4.87 3.31
C ASP A 21 0.29 -3.41 3.44
N ALA A 22 -0.05 -2.78 2.32
CA ALA A 22 -0.57 -1.42 2.29
C ALA A 22 -1.90 -1.28 3.03
N THR A 23 -2.79 -2.25 2.84
CA THR A 23 -4.10 -2.28 3.51
C THR A 23 -3.94 -2.45 5.01
N ALA A 24 -3.04 -3.33 5.45
CA ALA A 24 -2.71 -3.52 6.86
C ALA A 24 -2.13 -2.23 7.49
N ALA A 25 -1.21 -1.56 6.80
CA ALA A 25 -0.66 -0.28 7.26
C ALA A 25 -1.74 0.81 7.40
N ARG A 26 -2.66 0.89 6.43
CA ARG A 26 -3.80 1.82 6.47
C ARG A 26 -4.71 1.53 7.65
N GLN A 27 -5.07 0.26 7.87
CA GLN A 27 -5.88 -0.15 9.00
C GLN A 27 -5.22 0.20 10.33
N LYS A 28 -3.90 -0.02 10.45
CA LYS A 28 -3.12 0.36 11.65
C LYS A 28 -3.16 1.86 11.91
N SER A 29 -3.02 2.69 10.86
CA SER A 29 -3.10 4.15 11.01
C SER A 29 -4.51 4.62 11.39
N ILE A 30 -5.55 4.00 10.84
CA ILE A 30 -6.95 4.27 11.21
C ILE A 30 -7.18 3.89 12.68
N ALA A 31 -6.76 2.70 13.09
CA ALA A 31 -6.87 2.24 14.47
C ALA A 31 -6.12 3.18 15.44
N ASN A 32 -4.91 3.61 15.09
CA ASN A 32 -4.16 4.59 15.87
C ASN A 32 -4.88 5.94 15.96
N ASN A 33 -5.46 6.43 14.86
CA ASN A 33 -6.21 7.67 14.87
C ASN A 33 -7.49 7.57 15.72
N ILE A 34 -8.19 6.43 15.67
CA ILE A 34 -9.39 6.17 16.49
C ILE A 34 -8.99 6.09 17.97
N ALA A 35 -7.94 5.35 18.31
CA ALA A 35 -7.47 5.20 19.69
C ALA A 35 -7.01 6.51 20.32
N ASN A 36 -6.54 7.47 19.52
CA ASN A 36 -6.05 8.77 19.98
C ASN A 36 -6.99 9.94 19.63
N VAL A 37 -8.22 9.67 19.19
CA VAL A 37 -9.16 10.72 18.77
C VAL A 37 -9.56 11.64 19.92
N GLU A 38 -9.59 11.11 21.14
CA GLU A 38 -9.94 11.85 22.36
C GLU A 38 -8.71 12.46 23.04
N THR A 39 -7.50 12.23 22.51
CA THR A 39 -6.25 12.76 23.07
C THR A 39 -6.09 14.23 22.64
N PRO A 40 -6.16 15.20 23.56
CA PRO A 40 -6.05 16.62 23.21
C PRO A 40 -4.70 16.92 22.57
N GLY A 41 -4.70 17.54 21.37
CA GLY A 41 -3.50 17.89 20.63
C GLY A 41 -2.93 16.80 19.70
N TYR A 42 -3.59 15.65 19.55
CA TYR A 42 -3.13 14.59 18.64
C TYR A 42 -3.27 14.98 17.16
N LYS A 43 -2.17 14.90 16.41
CA LYS A 43 -2.16 15.10 14.94
C LYS A 43 -2.42 13.77 14.24
N ARG A 44 -3.53 13.70 13.50
CA ARG A 44 -3.90 12.54 12.67
C ARG A 44 -2.75 12.15 11.73
N SER A 45 -2.43 10.86 11.69
CA SER A 45 -1.48 10.28 10.73
C SER A 45 -2.26 9.66 9.57
N TYR A 46 -1.83 9.93 8.34
CA TYR A 46 -2.40 9.33 7.12
C TYR A 46 -1.33 8.52 6.42
N VAL A 47 -1.70 7.34 5.91
CA VAL A 47 -0.80 6.53 5.08
C VAL A 47 -0.93 7.02 3.64
N SER A 48 0.11 7.67 3.12
CA SER A 48 0.20 8.25 1.76
C SER A 48 0.52 7.21 0.68
N PHE A 49 0.09 5.95 0.88
CA PHE A 49 0.48 4.83 0.00
C PHE A 49 0.18 5.08 -1.48
N GLU A 50 -0.94 5.73 -1.82
CA GLU A 50 -1.23 6.10 -3.22
C GLU A 50 -0.23 7.10 -3.80
N GLU A 51 0.25 8.07 -3.01
CA GLU A 51 1.27 9.03 -3.44
C GLU A 51 2.62 8.33 -3.62
N GLU A 52 2.99 7.45 -2.69
CA GLU A 52 4.24 6.68 -2.80
C GLU A 52 4.21 5.67 -3.94
N LEU A 53 3.08 4.99 -4.14
CA LEU A 53 2.89 4.06 -5.26
C LEU A 53 2.92 4.81 -6.59
N ARG A 54 2.22 5.94 -6.71
CA ARG A 54 2.31 6.81 -7.90
C ARG A 54 3.74 7.30 -8.13
N SER A 55 4.45 7.68 -7.07
CA SER A 55 5.85 8.12 -7.15
C SER A 55 6.80 6.97 -7.54
N ALA A 56 6.55 5.75 -7.09
CA ALA A 56 7.31 4.56 -7.45
C ALA A 56 7.05 4.12 -8.90
N LEU A 57 5.80 4.20 -9.36
CA LEU A 57 5.40 3.94 -10.74
C LEU A 57 5.99 5.00 -11.69
N ASN A 58 5.87 6.29 -11.36
CA ASN A 58 6.48 7.37 -12.15
C ASN A 58 8.02 7.31 -12.19
N ARG A 59 8.68 6.80 -11.13
CA ARG A 59 10.14 6.62 -11.15
C ARG A 59 10.60 5.46 -12.02
N LYS A 60 9.72 4.49 -12.31
CA LYS A 60 10.04 3.33 -13.14
C LYS A 60 9.95 3.63 -14.64
N ASP A 61 9.36 4.77 -15.01
CA ASP A 61 9.18 5.25 -16.39
C ASP A 61 10.30 6.22 -16.87
N LYS A 62 11.40 6.38 -16.11
CA LYS A 62 12.53 7.27 -16.49
C LYS A 62 13.87 6.55 -16.54
#